data_AF-A0A7J2TJ09-F1
#
_entry.id   AF-A0A7J2TJ09-F1
#
_cell.length_a   1.000
_cell.length_b   1.000
_cell.length_c   1.000
_cell.angle_alpha   90.00
_cell.angle_beta   90.00
_cell.angle_gamma   90.00
#
_symmetry.space_group_name_H-M   'P 1'
#
loop_
_entity.id
_entity.type
_entity.pdbx_description
1 polymer ?
#
loop_
_entity_poly.entity_id
_entity_poly.type
_entity_poly.pdbx_seq_one_letter_code
_entity_poly.pdbx_strand_id
1 'polypeptide(L)'
;MVARRQNEVSLLSGIHAALVRKMSWRFLSELSPHPFFKKILFLEGFYSSSNSYVILDDGLTIIDPGNDYTAFIELFELGFDPSDIKRIIITHGDYTHCMGVLELMNYQNTRKDLEIVMHEMGPVTLREIINKIGWKVTNVRGGEILKARDSNLKVIHTPGHSIDSICLYHEDSQTLFTGDTVLPGSVAIPNPAAMGDIREYILSIRAIRKIPVEALLPGHGMPIVGNCGEVIEKTYEELIKSITGDIEWGEAANILIKHGYIEEAIFCCNKGIHANPERLSLLKMKAVCLNSLGRFEEALEILDEVLKKQRDALALTAKGYALMSLGKYEKSIECFDEALRIDPSMLEAKIYKGIALILLGKIEDAMKIPEFKDEYARIFEKEMSKMGLRL
;
A
#
# COMPACT_ATOMS: atom_id res chain seq x y z
N MET A 1 56.66 -36.82 10.86
CA MET A 1 55.26 -36.68 10.39
C MET A 1 54.28 -36.16 11.47
N VAL A 2 54.76 -35.43 12.49
CA VAL A 2 53.90 -34.92 13.60
C VAL A 2 53.83 -33.38 13.64
N ALA A 3 54.67 -32.65 12.90
CA ALA A 3 54.71 -31.18 12.93
C ALA A 3 53.76 -30.47 11.93
N ARG A 4 52.97 -31.20 11.12
CA ARG A 4 52.02 -30.59 10.14
C ARG A 4 50.56 -30.59 10.57
N ARG A 5 50.18 -31.27 11.67
CA ARG A 5 48.78 -31.32 12.14
C ARG A 5 48.40 -30.25 13.18
N GLN A 6 49.35 -29.53 13.77
CA GLN A 6 49.03 -28.45 14.72
C GLN A 6 48.77 -27.09 14.06
N ASN A 7 49.28 -26.85 12.84
CA ASN A 7 49.03 -25.59 12.12
C ASN A 7 47.73 -25.58 11.30
N GLU A 8 47.14 -26.74 10.98
CA GLU A 8 45.82 -26.77 10.32
C GLU A 8 44.67 -26.56 11.33
N VAL A 9 44.85 -26.92 12.60
CA VAL A 9 43.84 -26.72 13.65
C VAL A 9 43.81 -25.25 14.14
N SER A 10 44.92 -24.51 14.06
CA SER A 10 44.94 -23.08 14.39
C SER A 10 44.43 -22.18 13.25
N LEU A 11 44.62 -22.57 11.98
CA LEU A 11 44.01 -21.85 10.85
C LEU A 11 42.51 -22.13 10.71
N LEU A 12 42.04 -23.35 11.01
CA LEU A 12 40.59 -23.66 10.98
C LEU A 12 39.82 -22.97 12.13
N SER A 13 40.43 -22.75 13.29
CA SER A 13 39.82 -21.96 14.38
C SER A 13 39.83 -20.45 14.10
N GLY A 14 40.86 -19.94 13.40
CA GLY A 14 40.90 -18.54 12.95
C GLY A 14 39.96 -18.22 11.79
N ILE A 15 39.73 -19.15 10.87
CA ILE A 15 38.84 -18.96 9.71
C ILE A 15 37.36 -19.15 10.10
N HIS A 16 37.04 -20.00 11.09
CA HIS A 16 35.69 -20.02 11.69
C HIS A 16 35.38 -18.73 12.45
N ALA A 17 36.36 -18.14 13.14
CA ALA A 17 36.17 -16.87 13.85
C ALA A 17 36.07 -15.64 12.92
N ALA A 18 36.57 -15.74 11.68
CA ALA A 18 36.54 -14.64 10.70
C ALA A 18 35.31 -14.64 9.77
N LEU A 19 34.51 -15.71 9.78
CA LEU A 19 33.28 -15.85 8.96
C LEU A 19 31.97 -15.78 9.77
N VAL A 20 32.04 -15.80 11.10
CA VAL A 20 30.90 -15.46 11.96
C VAL A 20 30.95 -13.96 12.22
N ARG A 21 30.37 -13.17 11.30
CA ARG A 21 29.98 -11.81 11.65
C ARG A 21 28.97 -11.95 12.78
N LYS A 22 29.33 -11.50 13.99
CA LYS A 22 28.41 -11.37 15.12
C LYS A 22 27.30 -10.38 14.71
N MET A 23 26.25 -10.88 14.07
CA MET A 23 24.96 -10.22 14.13
C MET A 23 24.51 -10.38 15.57
N SER A 24 24.36 -9.27 16.26
CA SER A 24 23.85 -9.26 17.62
C SER A 24 22.74 -8.24 17.66
N TRP A 25 21.75 -8.53 18.49
CA TRP A 25 20.75 -7.56 18.92
C TRP A 25 21.40 -6.21 19.24
N ARG A 26 20.88 -5.15 18.63
CA ARG A 26 21.38 -3.78 18.82
C ARG A 26 20.23 -2.83 19.08
N PHE A 27 20.45 -1.83 19.92
CA PHE A 27 19.45 -0.79 20.15
C PHE A 27 19.34 0.11 18.93
N LEU A 28 18.12 0.50 18.57
CA LEU A 28 17.88 1.46 17.50
C LEU A 28 18.07 2.92 17.95
N SER A 29 18.51 3.17 19.18
CA SER A 29 18.84 4.51 19.68
C SER A 29 19.91 5.23 18.86
N GLU A 30 20.71 4.48 18.10
CA GLU A 30 21.71 5.05 17.18
C GLU A 30 21.06 5.64 15.91
N LEU A 31 19.87 5.16 15.52
CA LEU A 31 19.16 5.64 14.34
C LEU A 31 18.32 6.89 14.61
N SER A 32 17.81 7.04 15.83
CA SER A 32 17.00 8.20 16.21
C SER A 32 17.11 8.48 17.71
N PRO A 33 17.20 9.77 18.12
CA PRO A 33 17.21 10.15 19.52
C PRO A 33 15.84 10.02 20.20
N HIS A 34 14.77 9.76 19.44
CA HIS A 34 13.41 9.66 19.96
C HIS A 34 13.31 8.58 21.06
N PRO A 35 12.62 8.83 22.20
CA PRO A 35 12.58 7.88 23.33
C PRO A 35 12.12 6.47 22.96
N PHE A 36 11.21 6.34 21.99
CA PHE A 36 10.75 5.06 21.47
C PHE A 36 11.91 4.17 20.95
N PHE A 37 12.89 4.75 20.26
CA PHE A 37 14.01 4.00 19.67
C PHE A 37 14.99 3.46 20.71
N LYS A 38 15.08 4.10 21.88
CA LYS A 38 15.85 3.60 23.02
C LYS A 38 15.25 2.34 23.63
N LYS A 39 13.98 2.06 23.34
CA LYS A 39 13.24 0.88 23.78
C LYS A 39 13.21 -0.23 22.72
N ILE A 40 13.85 -0.06 21.56
CA ILE A 40 13.79 -1.06 20.48
C ILE A 40 15.14 -1.72 20.31
N LEU A 41 15.19 -3.03 20.52
CA LEU A 41 16.26 -3.87 20.01
C LEU A 41 15.89 -4.38 18.62
N PHE A 42 16.90 -4.49 17.77
CA PHE A 42 16.79 -4.96 16.41
C PHE A 42 17.81 -6.06 16.16
N LEU A 43 17.33 -7.14 15.55
CA LEU A 43 18.13 -8.19 14.94
C LEU A 43 17.83 -8.20 13.44
N GLU A 44 18.89 -8.06 12.64
CA GLU A 44 18.78 -8.16 11.19
C GLU A 44 18.60 -9.63 10.79
N GLY A 45 17.66 -9.90 9.90
CA GLY A 45 17.39 -11.25 9.41
C GLY A 45 18.60 -11.85 8.70
N PHE A 46 18.94 -13.09 9.04
CA PHE A 46 20.04 -13.83 8.44
C PHE A 46 19.52 -14.91 7.48
N TYR A 47 20.19 -15.09 6.34
CA TYR A 47 19.77 -15.96 5.23
C TYR A 47 18.32 -15.72 4.78
N SER A 48 17.41 -16.58 5.22
CA SER A 48 15.99 -16.54 4.89
C SER A 48 15.14 -16.28 6.15
N SER A 49 15.69 -15.64 7.18
CA SER A 49 14.92 -15.15 8.32
C SER A 49 14.50 -13.71 8.07
N SER A 50 13.33 -13.33 8.57
CA SER A 50 12.98 -11.92 8.73
C SER A 50 13.88 -11.26 9.77
N ASN A 51 13.90 -9.93 9.71
CA ASN A 51 14.22 -9.07 10.83
C ASN A 51 13.33 -9.38 12.02
N SER A 52 13.88 -9.15 13.21
CA SER A 52 13.14 -9.20 14.47
C SER A 52 13.34 -7.94 15.27
N TYR A 53 12.26 -7.46 15.89
CA TYR A 53 12.29 -6.30 16.76
C TYR A 53 11.77 -6.67 18.14
N VAL A 54 12.42 -6.17 19.19
CA VAL A 54 11.94 -6.30 20.57
C VAL A 54 11.69 -4.90 21.11
N ILE A 55 10.45 -4.63 21.51
CA ILE A 55 10.06 -3.41 22.22
C ILE A 55 10.08 -3.69 23.72
N LEU A 56 10.88 -2.92 24.45
CA LEU A 56 11.04 -2.98 25.89
C LEU A 56 10.02 -2.02 26.54
N ASP A 57 8.93 -2.56 27.08
CA ASP A 57 7.90 -1.76 27.77
C ASP A 57 7.40 -2.43 29.06
N ASP A 58 6.14 -2.89 29.14
CA ASP A 58 5.59 -3.70 30.25
C ASP A 58 5.98 -5.19 30.15
N GLY A 59 7.24 -5.43 29.78
CA GLY A 59 7.77 -6.71 29.32
C GLY A 59 8.36 -6.57 27.91
N LEU A 60 8.64 -7.69 27.27
CA LEU A 60 9.13 -7.74 25.90
C LEU A 60 7.96 -8.03 24.95
N THR A 61 7.76 -7.12 23.99
CA THR A 61 6.93 -7.36 22.81
C THR A 61 7.84 -7.61 21.61
N ILE A 62 7.71 -8.77 20.99
CA ILE A 62 8.50 -9.13 19.80
C ILE A 62 7.64 -8.91 18.56
N ILE A 63 8.19 -8.26 17.54
CA ILE A 63 7.58 -8.16 16.21
C ILE A 63 8.41 -9.03 15.29
N ASP A 64 7.76 -10.04 14.71
CA ASP A 64 8.32 -11.10 13.86
C ASP A 64 9.53 -11.83 14.48
N PRO A 65 9.34 -12.99 15.12
CA PRO A 65 10.43 -13.74 15.73
C PRO A 65 11.36 -14.46 14.73
N GLY A 66 11.18 -14.25 13.42
CA GLY A 66 12.03 -14.82 12.40
C GLY A 66 11.84 -16.33 12.22
N ASN A 67 12.84 -16.98 11.61
CA ASN A 67 13.01 -18.44 11.63
C ASN A 67 14.41 -18.87 12.11
N ASP A 68 15.22 -17.93 12.57
CA ASP A 68 16.52 -18.20 13.17
C ASP A 68 16.38 -18.65 14.62
N TYR A 69 16.81 -19.88 14.90
CA TYR A 69 16.75 -20.47 16.23
C TYR A 69 17.81 -19.91 17.19
N THR A 70 18.84 -19.19 16.72
CA THR A 70 19.82 -18.55 17.61
C THR A 70 19.34 -17.21 18.15
N ALA A 71 18.35 -16.56 17.50
CA ALA A 71 17.87 -15.24 17.85
C ALA A 71 17.48 -15.12 19.33
N PHE A 72 16.75 -16.11 19.86
CA PHE A 72 16.36 -16.13 21.26
C PHE A 72 17.51 -16.46 22.21
N ILE A 73 18.41 -17.35 21.81
CA ILE A 73 19.60 -17.68 22.61
C ILE A 73 20.42 -16.40 22.83
N GLU A 74 20.69 -15.67 21.76
CA GLU A 74 21.43 -14.41 21.81
C GLU A 74 20.70 -13.33 22.61
N LEU A 75 19.35 -13.28 22.52
CA LEU A 75 18.55 -12.36 23.33
C LEU A 75 18.71 -12.68 24.82
N PHE A 76 18.71 -13.96 25.20
CA PHE A 76 18.86 -14.36 26.60
C PHE A 76 20.31 -14.19 27.10
N GLU A 77 21.31 -14.32 26.22
CA GLU A 77 22.71 -13.99 26.53
C GLU A 77 22.91 -12.50 26.84
N LEU A 78 22.03 -11.61 26.36
CA LEU A 78 22.00 -10.20 26.78
C LEU A 78 21.42 -9.99 28.18
N GLY A 79 20.93 -11.04 28.84
CA GLY A 79 20.41 -11.01 30.20
C GLY A 79 18.90 -10.88 30.32
N PHE A 80 18.15 -10.94 29.21
CA PHE A 80 16.69 -11.01 29.25
C PHE A 80 16.23 -12.40 29.68
N ASP A 81 15.23 -12.48 30.55
CA ASP A 81 14.65 -13.76 30.91
C ASP A 81 13.58 -14.16 29.87
N PRO A 82 13.53 -15.43 29.45
CA PRO A 82 12.37 -16.01 28.80
C PRO A 82 11.02 -15.43 29.28
N SER A 83 10.74 -15.45 30.57
CA SER A 83 9.46 -15.03 31.16
C SER A 83 9.10 -13.54 30.95
N ASP A 84 10.05 -12.71 30.52
CA ASP A 84 9.83 -11.30 30.19
C ASP A 84 9.07 -11.13 28.87
N ILE A 85 9.09 -12.12 27.96
CA ILE A 85 8.35 -12.04 26.69
C ILE A 85 6.86 -12.23 26.97
N LYS A 86 6.11 -11.14 26.87
CA LYS A 86 4.66 -11.08 27.11
C LYS A 86 3.84 -11.16 25.84
N ARG A 87 4.41 -10.68 24.72
CA ARG A 87 3.69 -10.60 23.46
C ARG A 87 4.59 -10.89 22.27
N ILE A 88 4.05 -11.57 21.27
CA ILE A 88 4.61 -11.65 19.92
C ILE A 88 3.56 -11.17 18.95
N ILE A 89 3.95 -10.28 18.04
CA ILE A 89 3.12 -9.78 16.97
C ILE A 89 3.72 -10.29 15.66
N ILE A 90 2.92 -10.99 14.87
CA ILE A 90 3.30 -11.50 13.57
C ILE A 90 2.72 -10.56 12.52
N THR A 91 3.59 -9.95 11.71
CA THR A 91 3.17 -9.04 10.64
C THR A 91 2.47 -9.78 9.50
N HIS A 92 2.88 -11.03 9.23
CA HIS A 92 2.18 -11.95 8.35
C HIS A 92 2.69 -13.39 8.50
N GLY A 93 1.91 -14.34 8.00
CA GLY A 93 2.06 -15.77 8.18
C GLY A 93 3.16 -16.46 7.39
N ASP A 94 4.10 -15.72 6.80
CA ASP A 94 5.22 -16.34 6.11
C ASP A 94 6.16 -17.04 7.11
N TYR A 95 6.72 -18.17 6.68
CA TYR A 95 7.54 -19.02 7.55
C TYR A 95 8.81 -18.31 8.01
N THR A 96 9.30 -17.33 7.26
CA THR A 96 10.47 -16.53 7.62
C THR A 96 10.20 -15.53 8.74
N HIS A 97 8.92 -15.22 9.03
CA HIS A 97 8.50 -14.27 10.07
C HIS A 97 8.00 -14.95 11.34
N CYS A 98 7.27 -16.06 11.22
CA CYS A 98 6.49 -16.61 12.34
C CYS A 98 7.04 -17.89 12.97
N MET A 99 7.99 -18.59 12.33
CA MET A 99 8.46 -19.90 12.81
C MET A 99 9.17 -19.84 14.16
N GLY A 100 9.80 -18.72 14.51
CA GLY A 100 10.45 -18.51 15.80
C GLY A 100 9.49 -18.64 16.99
N VAL A 101 8.16 -18.53 16.79
CA VAL A 101 7.16 -18.84 17.82
C VAL A 101 7.31 -20.27 18.34
N LEU A 102 7.66 -21.22 17.45
CA LEU A 102 7.80 -22.63 17.81
C LEU A 102 9.01 -22.88 18.71
N GLU A 103 10.09 -22.11 18.56
CA GLU A 103 11.28 -22.22 19.40
C GLU A 103 10.97 -21.86 20.86
N LEU A 104 10.06 -20.90 21.08
CA LEU A 104 9.64 -20.52 22.42
C LEU A 104 8.88 -21.61 23.18
N MET A 105 8.43 -22.66 22.49
CA MET A 105 7.81 -23.83 23.15
C MET A 105 8.82 -24.58 24.02
N ASN A 106 10.12 -24.50 23.72
CA ASN A 106 11.18 -25.04 24.58
C ASN A 106 11.18 -24.37 25.97
N TYR A 107 10.54 -23.20 26.11
CA TYR A 107 10.42 -22.41 27.33
C TYR A 107 8.96 -22.35 27.85
N GLN A 108 8.06 -23.21 27.36
CA GLN A 108 6.63 -23.15 27.70
C GLN A 108 6.34 -23.32 29.20
N ASN A 109 7.19 -24.08 29.92
CA ASN A 109 6.99 -24.33 31.34
C ASN A 109 7.17 -23.06 32.19
N THR A 110 7.87 -22.05 31.67
CA THR A 110 8.06 -20.75 32.34
C THR A 110 7.08 -19.69 31.86
N ARG A 111 6.22 -19.98 30.86
CA ARG A 111 5.39 -18.99 30.16
C ARG A 111 4.02 -19.54 29.78
N LYS A 112 3.00 -19.31 30.62
CA LYS A 112 1.59 -19.66 30.32
C LYS A 112 0.76 -18.45 29.85
N ASP A 113 1.27 -17.24 30.02
CA ASP A 113 0.60 -15.96 29.80
C ASP A 113 1.02 -15.27 28.48
N LEU A 114 1.76 -15.97 27.60
CA LEU A 114 2.19 -15.39 26.32
C LEU A 114 1.00 -15.13 25.39
N GLU A 115 0.94 -13.90 24.86
CA GLU A 115 0.00 -13.49 23.83
C GLU A 115 0.65 -13.51 22.45
N ILE A 116 0.03 -14.21 21.50
CA ILE A 116 0.40 -14.16 20.07
C ILE A 116 -0.67 -13.35 19.33
N VAL A 117 -0.26 -12.22 18.76
CA VAL A 117 -1.10 -11.36 17.94
C VAL A 117 -0.81 -11.66 16.47
N MET A 118 -1.85 -11.93 15.70
CA MET A 118 -1.76 -12.13 14.25
C MET A 118 -3.06 -11.68 13.59
N HIS A 119 -3.00 -11.37 12.30
CA HIS A 119 -4.21 -11.08 11.55
C HIS A 119 -5.13 -12.32 11.50
N GLU A 120 -6.45 -12.12 11.46
CA GLU A 120 -7.41 -13.23 11.52
C GLU A 120 -7.29 -14.21 10.36
N MET A 121 -6.84 -13.73 9.19
CA MET A 121 -6.54 -14.53 8.00
C MET A 121 -5.16 -15.20 8.02
N GLY A 122 -4.40 -15.05 9.11
CA GLY A 122 -3.10 -15.68 9.26
C GLY A 122 -3.15 -17.21 9.43
N PRO A 123 -2.00 -17.89 9.54
CA PRO A 123 -1.90 -19.34 9.40
C PRO A 123 -2.75 -20.11 10.43
N VAL A 124 -3.77 -20.81 9.94
CA VAL A 124 -4.69 -21.62 10.77
C VAL A 124 -3.92 -22.67 11.57
N THR A 125 -2.95 -23.35 10.94
CA THR A 125 -2.14 -24.38 11.60
C THR A 125 -1.35 -23.83 12.78
N LEU A 126 -0.72 -22.65 12.64
CA LEU A 126 0.05 -22.05 13.73
C LEU A 126 -0.87 -21.69 14.91
N ARG A 127 -2.03 -21.10 14.61
CA ARG A 127 -3.06 -20.79 15.61
C ARG A 127 -3.54 -22.03 16.36
N GLU A 128 -3.79 -23.14 15.66
CA GLU A 128 -4.17 -24.40 16.29
C GLU A 128 -3.08 -24.93 17.22
N ILE A 129 -1.81 -24.84 16.83
CA ILE A 129 -0.69 -25.25 17.67
C ILE A 129 -0.62 -24.39 18.93
N ILE A 130 -0.71 -23.06 18.80
CA ILE A 130 -0.67 -22.11 19.93
C ILE A 130 -1.83 -22.36 20.90
N ASN A 131 -3.04 -22.58 20.39
CA ASN A 131 -4.21 -22.90 21.22
C ASN A 131 -4.05 -24.23 21.95
N LYS A 132 -3.46 -25.25 21.32
CA LYS A 132 -3.23 -26.57 21.93
C LYS A 132 -2.27 -26.49 23.14
N ILE A 133 -1.28 -25.61 23.09
CA ILE A 133 -0.34 -25.40 24.21
C ILE A 133 -0.84 -24.41 25.27
N GLY A 134 -2.01 -23.79 25.04
CA GLY A 134 -2.70 -22.95 26.02
C GLY A 134 -2.27 -21.49 26.06
N TRP A 135 -1.52 -21.00 25.07
CA TRP A 135 -1.20 -19.58 24.91
C TRP A 135 -2.37 -18.81 24.31
N LYS A 136 -2.44 -17.51 24.60
CA LYS A 136 -3.51 -16.64 24.10
C LYS A 136 -3.23 -16.25 22.65
N VAL A 137 -4.22 -16.41 21.77
CA VAL A 137 -4.19 -15.83 20.42
C VAL A 137 -5.12 -14.63 20.35
N THR A 138 -4.60 -13.49 19.92
CA THR A 138 -5.37 -12.27 19.65
C THR A 138 -5.42 -12.03 18.15
N ASN A 139 -6.64 -11.95 17.62
CA ASN A 139 -6.90 -11.65 16.21
C ASN A 139 -7.08 -10.17 15.97
N VAL A 140 -6.42 -9.68 14.92
CA VAL A 140 -6.58 -8.31 14.43
C VAL A 140 -7.11 -8.31 13.00
N ARG A 141 -7.77 -7.23 12.61
CA ARG A 141 -8.38 -6.98 11.30
C ARG A 141 -7.92 -5.67 10.67
N GLY A 142 -7.23 -4.82 11.42
CA GLY A 142 -6.90 -3.45 11.04
C GLY A 142 -7.78 -2.43 11.77
N GLY A 143 -7.14 -1.37 12.26
CA GLY A 143 -7.78 -0.29 13.02
C GLY A 143 -7.70 -0.45 14.54
N GLU A 144 -7.35 -1.63 15.03
CA GLU A 144 -7.12 -1.85 16.46
C GLU A 144 -5.89 -1.09 16.98
N ILE A 145 -5.88 -0.81 18.28
CA ILE A 145 -4.71 -0.30 18.99
C ILE A 145 -4.25 -1.38 19.96
N LEU A 146 -3.08 -1.94 19.70
CA LEU A 146 -2.39 -2.85 20.60
C LEU A 146 -1.79 -2.02 21.74
N LYS A 147 -2.43 -2.09 22.89
CA LYS A 147 -2.03 -1.30 24.06
C LYS A 147 -0.73 -1.82 24.67
N ALA A 148 0.11 -0.88 25.03
CA ALA A 148 1.28 -1.05 25.89
C ALA A 148 1.29 0.11 26.90
N ARG A 149 2.32 0.22 27.73
CA ARG A 149 2.42 1.30 28.72
C ARG A 149 2.69 2.65 28.04
N ASP A 150 3.73 2.70 27.21
CA ASP A 150 4.15 3.91 26.49
C ASP A 150 4.31 3.66 24.97
N SER A 151 4.09 2.43 24.50
CA SER A 151 4.44 1.99 23.14
C SER A 151 3.22 1.47 22.36
N ASN A 152 2.12 2.22 22.36
CA ASN A 152 0.88 1.80 21.68
C ASN A 152 1.10 1.67 20.17
N LEU A 153 0.65 0.56 19.60
CA LEU A 153 0.76 0.31 18.16
C LEU A 153 -0.61 0.21 17.50
N LYS A 154 -0.88 1.06 16.53
CA LYS A 154 -2.05 0.96 15.66
C LYS A 154 -1.80 -0.11 14.60
N VAL A 155 -2.73 -1.05 14.48
CA VAL A 155 -2.70 -2.08 13.43
C VAL A 155 -3.28 -1.49 12.16
N ILE A 156 -2.56 -1.65 11.05
CA ILE A 156 -3.03 -1.29 9.71
C ILE A 156 -3.02 -2.57 8.89
N HIS A 157 -4.18 -3.02 8.43
CA HIS A 157 -4.24 -4.15 7.50
C HIS A 157 -3.76 -3.71 6.13
N THR A 158 -2.75 -4.42 5.62
CA THR A 158 -2.05 -4.08 4.38
C THR A 158 -1.92 -5.30 3.48
N PRO A 159 -3.06 -5.89 3.06
CA PRO A 159 -3.04 -7.04 2.17
C PRO A 159 -2.33 -6.69 0.87
N GLY A 160 -1.60 -7.64 0.31
CA GLY A 160 -0.84 -7.40 -0.91
C GLY A 160 0.19 -8.47 -1.15
N HIS A 161 1.29 -8.43 -0.40
CA HIS A 161 2.27 -9.52 -0.39
C HIS A 161 1.61 -10.84 0.04
N SER A 162 0.85 -10.79 1.13
CA SER A 162 -0.05 -11.84 1.61
C SER A 162 -1.36 -11.24 2.08
N ILE A 163 -2.43 -12.03 2.18
CA ILE A 163 -3.75 -11.55 2.62
C ILE A 163 -3.78 -11.11 4.09
N ASP A 164 -2.88 -11.64 4.90
CA ASP A 164 -2.81 -11.42 6.34
C ASP A 164 -1.74 -10.40 6.75
N SER A 165 -1.09 -9.77 5.78
CA SER A 165 -0.12 -8.69 6.00
C SER A 165 -0.71 -7.52 6.78
N ILE A 166 -0.02 -7.13 7.85
CA ILE A 166 -0.29 -5.94 8.64
C ILE A 166 0.99 -5.09 8.78
N CYS A 167 0.79 -3.78 8.84
CA CYS A 167 1.77 -2.85 9.39
C CYS A 167 1.39 -2.46 10.82
N LEU A 168 2.39 -2.09 11.63
CA LEU A 168 2.19 -1.58 12.98
C LEU A 168 2.71 -0.15 13.04
N TYR A 169 1.86 0.78 13.41
CA TYR A 169 2.17 2.20 13.41
C TYR A 169 2.23 2.74 14.84
N HIS A 170 3.37 3.30 15.21
CA HIS A 170 3.55 4.06 16.44
C HIS A 170 3.39 5.56 16.12
N GLU A 171 2.29 6.15 16.58
CA GLU A 171 1.87 7.51 16.19
C GLU A 171 2.82 8.59 16.68
N ASP A 172 3.24 8.54 17.94
CA ASP A 172 4.06 9.58 18.57
C ASP A 172 5.42 9.75 17.89
N SER A 173 6.02 8.65 17.41
CA SER A 173 7.32 8.67 16.71
C SER A 173 7.17 8.55 15.19
N GLN A 174 5.94 8.47 14.68
CA GLN A 174 5.64 8.25 13.26
C GLN A 174 6.42 7.07 12.66
N THR A 175 6.54 5.99 13.43
CA THR A 175 7.34 4.81 13.06
C THR A 175 6.42 3.70 12.58
N LEU A 176 6.75 3.12 11.43
CA LEU A 176 5.97 2.06 10.81
C LEU A 176 6.81 0.78 10.73
N PHE A 177 6.38 -0.27 11.43
CA PHE A 177 6.84 -1.63 11.19
C PHE A 177 6.06 -2.18 10.01
N THR A 178 6.74 -2.54 8.93
CA THR A 178 6.08 -2.77 7.64
C THR A 178 5.92 -4.24 7.28
N GLY A 179 6.60 -5.14 8.00
CA GLY A 179 6.82 -6.51 7.50
C GLY A 179 7.32 -6.43 6.06
N ASP A 180 6.66 -7.14 5.16
CA ASP A 180 7.03 -7.18 3.74
C ASP A 180 6.25 -6.20 2.87
N THR A 181 5.43 -5.33 3.48
CA THR A 181 4.62 -4.33 2.78
C THR A 181 5.47 -3.24 2.15
N VAL A 182 6.52 -2.78 2.83
CA VAL A 182 7.46 -1.77 2.31
C VAL A 182 8.86 -2.18 2.73
N LEU A 183 9.74 -2.38 1.76
CA LEU A 183 11.11 -2.80 1.96
C LEU A 183 12.07 -1.74 1.36
N PRO A 184 12.94 -1.11 2.16
CA PRO A 184 13.93 -0.17 1.63
C PRO A 184 14.84 -0.83 0.57
N GLY A 185 14.73 -0.38 -0.67
CA GLY A 185 15.56 -0.84 -1.79
C GLY A 185 15.05 -2.10 -2.52
N SER A 186 13.88 -2.63 -2.15
CA SER A 186 13.24 -3.75 -2.85
C SER A 186 11.71 -3.66 -2.75
N VAL A 187 11.00 -4.54 -3.45
CA VAL A 187 9.55 -4.67 -3.34
C VAL A 187 9.21 -6.15 -3.27
N ALA A 188 8.45 -6.54 -2.24
CA ALA A 188 7.98 -7.91 -2.13
C ALA A 188 7.00 -8.21 -3.27
N ILE A 189 7.03 -9.44 -3.78
CA ILE A 189 6.12 -9.87 -4.85
C ILE A 189 4.87 -10.48 -4.20
N PRO A 190 3.64 -10.18 -4.65
CA PRO A 190 2.46 -10.90 -4.20
C PRO A 190 2.66 -12.42 -4.23
N ASN A 191 2.45 -13.10 -3.11
CA ASN A 191 2.60 -14.55 -2.99
C ASN A 191 1.23 -15.22 -3.19
N PRO A 192 0.96 -15.88 -4.34
CA PRO A 192 -0.35 -16.46 -4.60
C PRO A 192 -0.73 -17.57 -3.62
N ALA A 193 0.26 -18.29 -3.06
CA ALA A 193 0.01 -19.34 -2.06
C ALA A 193 -0.48 -18.75 -0.72
N ALA A 194 -0.14 -17.50 -0.43
CA ALA A 194 -0.61 -16.74 0.72
C ALA A 194 -1.74 -15.76 0.35
N MET A 195 -2.43 -16.01 -0.77
CA MET A 195 -3.49 -15.16 -1.30
C MET A 195 -3.07 -13.69 -1.54
N GLY A 196 -1.78 -13.48 -1.85
CA GLY A 196 -1.27 -12.18 -2.24
C GLY A 196 -1.87 -11.71 -3.57
N ASP A 197 -2.22 -10.43 -3.65
CA ASP A 197 -2.87 -9.81 -4.80
C ASP A 197 -2.32 -8.40 -5.05
N ILE A 198 -2.01 -8.10 -6.31
CA ILE A 198 -1.38 -6.83 -6.70
C ILE A 198 -2.33 -5.64 -6.52
N ARG A 199 -3.64 -5.83 -6.67
CA ARG A 199 -4.63 -4.75 -6.53
C ARG A 199 -4.71 -4.33 -5.08
N GLU A 200 -4.88 -5.31 -4.19
CA GLU A 200 -4.85 -5.08 -2.74
C GLU A 200 -3.54 -4.43 -2.32
N TYR A 201 -2.41 -4.86 -2.90
CA TYR A 201 -1.12 -4.27 -2.59
C TYR A 201 -1.05 -2.77 -2.94
N ILE A 202 -1.48 -2.40 -4.14
CA ILE A 202 -1.55 -0.99 -4.56
C ILE A 202 -2.46 -0.20 -3.62
N LEU A 203 -3.62 -0.75 -3.24
CA LEU A 203 -4.54 -0.09 -2.30
C LEU A 203 -3.90 0.12 -0.92
N SER A 204 -3.17 -0.87 -0.42
CA SER A 204 -2.44 -0.82 0.84
C SER A 204 -1.36 0.26 0.83
N ILE A 205 -0.52 0.29 -0.21
CA ILE A 205 0.51 1.34 -0.34
C ILE A 205 -0.13 2.72 -0.52
N ARG A 206 -1.23 2.82 -1.27
CA ARG A 206 -1.98 4.08 -1.42
C ARG A 206 -2.51 4.60 -0.10
N ALA A 207 -2.92 3.71 0.82
CA ALA A 207 -3.31 4.09 2.16
C ALA A 207 -2.10 4.52 3.01
N ILE A 208 -0.99 3.77 2.96
CA ILE A 208 0.25 4.09 3.70
C ILE A 208 0.83 5.45 3.26
N ARG A 209 0.76 5.80 1.97
CA ARG A 209 1.22 7.11 1.45
C ARG A 209 0.51 8.31 2.08
N LYS A 210 -0.63 8.10 2.75
CA LYS A 210 -1.43 9.17 3.38
C LYS A 210 -1.13 9.36 4.87
N ILE A 211 -0.31 8.50 5.48
CA ILE A 211 0.10 8.66 6.88
C ILE A 211 1.52 9.23 6.96
N PRO A 212 1.81 10.08 7.94
CA PRO A 212 3.17 10.58 8.15
C PRO A 212 4.05 9.45 8.69
N VAL A 213 5.19 9.22 8.04
CA VAL A 213 6.15 8.19 8.42
C VAL A 213 7.55 8.80 8.43
N GLU A 214 8.17 8.81 9.60
CA GLU A 214 9.54 9.30 9.82
C GLU A 214 10.55 8.16 9.93
N ALA A 215 10.08 6.94 10.20
CA ALA A 215 10.92 5.77 10.24
C ALA A 215 10.21 4.51 9.73
N LEU A 216 10.93 3.70 8.96
CA LEU A 216 10.50 2.40 8.46
C LEU A 216 11.33 1.30 9.12
N LEU A 217 10.66 0.35 9.73
CA LEU A 217 11.23 -0.84 10.34
C LEU A 217 10.76 -2.07 9.54
N PRO A 218 11.50 -2.48 8.50
CA PRO A 218 11.05 -3.49 7.55
C PRO A 218 11.18 -4.92 8.07
N GLY A 219 10.45 -5.83 7.43
CA GLY A 219 10.57 -7.27 7.61
C GLY A 219 11.92 -7.82 7.12
N HIS A 220 12.55 -7.16 6.14
CA HIS A 220 13.88 -7.51 5.65
C HIS A 220 14.72 -6.26 5.36
N GLY A 221 16.04 -6.37 5.54
CA GLY A 221 16.98 -5.28 5.29
C GLY A 221 17.07 -4.27 6.44
N MET A 222 17.74 -3.15 6.23
CA MET A 222 18.01 -2.20 7.31
C MET A 222 16.82 -1.25 7.58
N PRO A 223 16.50 -1.00 8.86
CA PRO A 223 15.71 0.15 9.29
C PRO A 223 16.24 1.47 8.72
N ILE A 224 15.32 2.38 8.41
CA ILE A 224 15.68 3.73 7.99
C ILE A 224 14.90 4.80 8.75
N VAL A 225 15.52 5.97 8.91
CA VAL A 225 14.92 7.18 9.49
C VAL A 225 15.11 8.33 8.50
N GLY A 226 14.05 9.08 8.25
CA GLY A 226 14.00 10.08 7.18
C GLY A 226 13.81 9.48 5.80
N ASN A 227 13.43 10.31 4.82
CA ASN A 227 13.15 9.93 3.42
C ASN A 227 12.17 8.76 3.24
N CYS A 228 11.38 8.43 4.26
CA CYS A 228 10.49 7.28 4.24
C CYS A 228 9.36 7.42 3.21
N GLY A 229 8.86 8.65 3.01
CA GLY A 229 7.88 8.95 1.96
C GLY A 229 8.41 8.64 0.56
N GLU A 230 9.70 8.86 0.29
CA GLU A 230 10.32 8.51 -1.00
C GLU A 230 10.41 6.99 -1.18
N VAL A 231 10.74 6.25 -0.11
CA VAL A 231 10.78 4.78 -0.16
C VAL A 231 9.39 4.20 -0.42
N ILE A 232 8.37 4.68 0.30
CA ILE A 232 6.98 4.26 0.09
C ILE A 232 6.52 4.61 -1.34
N GLU A 233 6.88 5.79 -1.85
CA GLU A 233 6.55 6.19 -3.22
C GLU A 233 7.24 5.31 -4.25
N LYS A 234 8.51 4.95 -4.06
CA LYS A 234 9.23 3.99 -4.91
C LYS A 234 8.57 2.62 -4.90
N THR A 235 8.14 2.12 -3.73
CA THR A 235 7.35 0.88 -3.67
C THR A 235 6.08 0.99 -4.52
N TYR A 236 5.37 2.11 -4.44
CA TYR A 236 4.17 2.36 -5.25
C TYR A 236 4.46 2.38 -6.76
N GLU A 237 5.55 3.05 -7.16
CA GLU A 237 6.01 3.10 -8.55
C GLU A 237 6.31 1.70 -9.11
N GLU A 238 7.06 0.89 -8.36
CA GLU A 238 7.44 -0.46 -8.80
C GLU A 238 6.23 -1.40 -8.87
N LEU A 239 5.26 -1.28 -7.95
CA LEU A 239 4.00 -2.01 -8.06
C LEU A 239 3.23 -1.61 -9.33
N ILE A 240 3.15 -0.32 -9.65
CA ILE A 240 2.53 0.14 -10.90
C ILE A 240 3.26 -0.42 -12.12
N LYS A 241 4.60 -0.36 -12.14
CA LYS A 241 5.42 -0.91 -13.23
C LYS A 241 5.24 -2.42 -13.39
N SER A 242 4.97 -3.16 -12.32
CA SER A 242 4.65 -4.59 -12.43
C SER A 242 3.36 -4.88 -13.22
N ILE A 243 2.43 -3.91 -13.26
CA ILE A 243 1.19 -3.99 -14.03
C ILE A 243 1.41 -3.47 -15.46
N THR A 244 2.08 -2.33 -15.60
CA THR A 244 2.17 -1.61 -16.88
C THR A 244 3.40 -1.97 -17.72
N GLY A 245 4.40 -2.61 -17.12
CA GLY A 245 5.78 -2.60 -17.58
C GLY A 245 6.50 -1.30 -17.22
N ASP A 246 7.82 -1.31 -17.35
CA ASP A 246 8.67 -0.12 -17.20
C ASP A 246 8.65 0.70 -18.50
N ILE A 247 7.59 1.50 -18.65
CA ILE A 247 7.31 2.32 -19.83
C ILE A 247 7.12 3.79 -19.42
N GLU A 248 6.97 4.67 -20.41
CA GLU A 248 6.75 6.09 -20.16
C GLU A 248 5.46 6.32 -19.36
N TRP A 249 5.51 7.22 -18.37
CA TRP A 249 4.39 7.41 -17.44
C TRP A 249 3.05 7.77 -18.12
N GLY A 250 3.08 8.50 -19.24
CA GLY A 250 1.88 8.75 -20.03
C GLY A 250 1.26 7.51 -20.65
N GLU A 251 2.08 6.55 -21.07
CA GLU A 251 1.62 5.27 -21.60
C GLU A 251 1.09 4.36 -20.48
N ALA A 252 1.80 4.32 -19.35
CA ALA A 252 1.36 3.61 -18.14
C ALA A 252 -0.03 4.10 -17.69
N ALA A 253 -0.27 5.41 -17.65
CA ALA A 253 -1.57 5.98 -17.31
C ALA A 253 -2.69 5.50 -18.24
N ASN A 254 -2.45 5.43 -19.56
CA ASN A 254 -3.44 4.91 -20.51
C ASN A 254 -3.79 3.43 -20.26
N ILE A 255 -2.79 2.61 -19.90
CA ILE A 255 -3.01 1.21 -19.54
C ILE A 255 -3.86 1.13 -18.27
N LEU A 256 -3.51 1.90 -17.24
CA LEU A 256 -4.20 1.90 -15.95
C LEU A 256 -5.66 2.35 -16.07
N ILE A 257 -5.95 3.36 -16.90
CA ILE A 257 -7.33 3.79 -17.20
C ILE A 257 -8.16 2.63 -17.75
N LYS A 258 -7.63 1.88 -18.71
CA LYS A 258 -8.32 0.72 -19.31
C LYS A 258 -8.59 -0.41 -18.31
N HIS A 259 -7.76 -0.51 -17.26
CA HIS A 259 -7.93 -1.49 -16.18
C HIS A 259 -8.74 -0.97 -14.99
N GLY A 260 -9.14 0.31 -14.99
CA GLY A 260 -9.91 0.93 -13.92
C GLY A 260 -9.10 1.46 -12.74
N TYR A 261 -7.76 1.48 -12.82
CA TYR A 261 -6.87 2.05 -11.79
C TYR A 261 -6.73 3.57 -11.96
N ILE A 262 -7.83 4.29 -11.72
CA ILE A 262 -7.93 5.71 -12.08
C ILE A 262 -7.03 6.60 -11.20
N GLU A 263 -6.90 6.30 -9.91
CA GLU A 263 -5.99 7.04 -9.01
C GLU A 263 -4.51 6.83 -9.39
N GLU A 264 -4.16 5.61 -9.77
CA GLU A 264 -2.81 5.26 -10.22
C GLU A 264 -2.52 5.92 -11.58
N ALA A 265 -3.51 6.01 -12.47
CA ALA A 265 -3.37 6.76 -13.71
C ALA A 265 -3.10 8.25 -13.47
N ILE A 266 -3.77 8.87 -12.49
CA ILE A 266 -3.50 10.26 -12.07
C ILE A 266 -2.07 10.39 -11.52
N PHE A 267 -1.61 9.42 -10.72
CA PHE A 267 -0.24 9.39 -10.24
C PHE A 267 0.76 9.37 -11.41
N CYS A 268 0.56 8.49 -12.39
CA CYS A 268 1.40 8.44 -13.59
C CYS A 268 1.31 9.74 -14.41
N CYS A 269 0.12 10.34 -14.57
CA CYS A 269 -0.01 11.65 -15.20
C CYS A 269 0.85 12.70 -14.50
N ASN A 270 0.81 12.76 -13.16
CA ASN A 270 1.62 13.72 -12.39
C ASN A 270 3.12 13.50 -12.60
N LYS A 271 3.59 12.25 -12.61
CA LYS A 271 5.00 11.92 -12.90
C LYS A 271 5.40 12.35 -14.31
N GLY A 272 4.57 12.08 -15.31
CA GLY A 272 4.80 12.50 -16.68
C GLY A 272 4.77 14.03 -16.87
N ILE A 273 3.85 14.74 -16.18
CA ILE A 273 3.79 16.21 -16.19
C ILE A 273 5.03 16.81 -15.54
N HIS A 274 5.50 16.25 -14.42
CA HIS A 274 6.73 16.72 -13.78
C HIS A 274 7.95 16.58 -14.70
N ALA A 275 8.03 15.47 -15.44
CA ALA A 275 9.10 15.26 -16.42
C ALA A 275 8.98 16.15 -17.67
N ASN A 276 7.76 16.43 -18.13
CA ASN A 276 7.50 17.32 -19.27
C ASN A 276 6.22 18.17 -19.04
N PRO A 277 6.36 19.38 -18.45
CA PRO A 277 5.22 20.23 -18.09
C PRO A 277 4.39 20.76 -19.26
N GLU A 278 4.95 20.80 -20.47
CA GLU A 278 4.27 21.33 -21.65
C GLU A 278 3.38 20.28 -22.36
N ARG A 279 3.37 19.03 -21.89
CA ARG A 279 2.58 17.96 -22.50
C ARG A 279 1.10 18.05 -22.11
N LEU A 280 0.36 18.89 -22.82
CA LEU A 280 -1.08 19.11 -22.61
C LEU A 280 -1.92 17.83 -22.63
N SER A 281 -1.50 16.79 -23.36
CA SER A 281 -2.21 15.51 -23.38
C SER A 281 -2.29 14.85 -22.00
N LEU A 282 -1.25 14.98 -21.17
CA LEU A 282 -1.25 14.43 -19.80
C LEU A 282 -2.15 15.23 -18.86
N LEU A 283 -2.19 16.56 -19.01
CA LEU A 283 -3.12 17.41 -18.27
C LEU A 283 -4.58 17.07 -18.62
N LYS A 284 -4.89 16.91 -19.91
CA LYS A 284 -6.21 16.46 -20.37
C LYS A 284 -6.57 15.09 -19.80
N MET A 285 -5.65 14.12 -19.87
CA MET A 285 -5.87 12.78 -19.33
C MET A 285 -6.10 12.79 -17.81
N LYS A 286 -5.31 13.57 -17.06
CA LYS A 286 -5.50 13.77 -15.63
C LYS A 286 -6.87 14.34 -15.31
N ALA A 287 -7.32 15.38 -16.04
CA ALA A 287 -8.63 15.98 -15.83
C ALA A 287 -9.78 15.01 -16.11
N VAL A 288 -9.68 14.19 -17.16
CA VAL A 288 -10.66 13.13 -17.43
C VAL A 288 -10.71 12.12 -16.28
N CYS A 289 -9.56 11.70 -15.75
CA CYS A 289 -9.50 10.80 -14.59
C CYS A 289 -10.14 11.43 -13.34
N LEU A 290 -9.87 12.71 -13.07
CA LEU A 290 -10.47 13.45 -11.95
C LEU A 290 -11.99 13.53 -12.07
N ASN A 291 -12.50 13.78 -13.28
CA ASN A 291 -13.94 13.71 -13.57
C ASN A 291 -14.52 12.33 -13.27
N SER A 292 -13.85 11.25 -13.66
CA SER A 292 -14.30 9.88 -13.35
C SER A 292 -14.31 9.56 -11.86
N LEU A 293 -13.48 10.24 -11.05
CA LEU A 293 -13.47 10.12 -9.59
C LEU A 293 -14.41 11.11 -8.89
N GLY A 294 -15.14 11.95 -9.63
CA GLY A 294 -16.01 12.98 -9.06
C GLY A 294 -15.27 14.20 -8.49
N ARG A 295 -13.96 14.32 -8.74
CA ARG A 295 -13.11 15.45 -8.31
C ARG A 295 -13.23 16.59 -9.33
N PHE A 296 -14.45 17.09 -9.50
CA PHE A 296 -14.81 18.00 -10.59
C PHE A 296 -14.13 19.37 -10.49
N GLU A 297 -14.00 19.93 -9.29
CA GLU A 297 -13.32 21.21 -9.08
C GLU A 297 -11.84 21.15 -9.50
N GLU A 298 -11.12 20.11 -9.09
CA GLU A 298 -9.72 19.90 -9.52
C GLU A 298 -9.60 19.67 -11.03
N ALA A 299 -10.56 18.98 -11.63
CA ALA A 299 -10.62 18.81 -13.07
C ALA A 299 -10.81 20.15 -13.80
N LEU A 300 -11.69 21.02 -13.28
CA LEU A 300 -11.95 22.34 -13.86
C LEU A 300 -10.71 23.23 -13.86
N GLU A 301 -9.95 23.26 -12.77
CA GLU A 301 -8.70 24.04 -12.67
C GLU A 301 -7.73 23.65 -13.79
N ILE A 302 -7.49 22.33 -13.95
CA ILE A 302 -6.59 21.81 -14.99
C ILE A 302 -7.12 22.11 -16.40
N LEU A 303 -8.43 21.94 -16.61
CA LEU A 303 -9.03 22.18 -17.93
C LEU A 303 -9.00 23.66 -18.31
N ASP A 304 -9.16 24.56 -17.35
CA ASP A 304 -9.01 25.99 -17.57
C ASP A 304 -7.58 26.36 -17.97
N GLU A 305 -6.58 25.72 -17.38
CA GLU A 305 -5.18 25.89 -17.80
C GLU A 305 -4.92 25.37 -19.21
N VAL A 306 -5.43 24.17 -19.53
CA VAL A 306 -5.31 23.59 -20.88
C VAL A 306 -5.95 24.50 -21.91
N LEU A 307 -7.18 24.98 -21.65
CA LEU A 307 -7.95 25.78 -22.59
C LEU A 307 -7.43 27.21 -22.77
N LYS A 308 -6.67 27.74 -21.80
CA LYS A 308 -5.90 28.98 -21.98
C LYS A 308 -4.77 28.82 -23.00
N LYS A 309 -4.14 27.64 -23.06
CA LYS A 309 -3.03 27.34 -23.98
C LYS A 309 -3.53 26.89 -25.35
N GLN A 310 -4.55 26.04 -25.39
CA GLN A 310 -5.07 25.46 -26.63
C GLN A 310 -6.57 25.21 -26.52
N ARG A 311 -7.35 25.76 -27.47
CA ARG A 311 -8.75 25.37 -27.64
C ARG A 311 -8.82 23.95 -28.18
N ASP A 312 -9.52 23.08 -27.49
CA ASP A 312 -9.56 21.64 -27.75
C ASP A 312 -10.95 21.09 -27.41
N ALA A 313 -11.56 20.37 -28.35
CA ALA A 313 -12.92 19.87 -28.21
C ALA A 313 -13.07 18.87 -27.06
N LEU A 314 -12.07 18.01 -26.83
CA LEU A 314 -12.08 17.03 -25.75
C LEU A 314 -11.97 17.71 -24.39
N ALA A 315 -11.08 18.71 -24.25
CA ALA A 315 -10.97 19.49 -23.01
C ALA A 315 -12.24 20.31 -22.72
N LEU A 316 -12.87 20.92 -23.73
CA LEU A 316 -14.15 21.61 -23.57
C LEU A 316 -15.28 20.64 -23.16
N THR A 317 -15.31 19.45 -23.74
CA THR A 317 -16.29 18.41 -23.37
C THR A 317 -16.07 17.92 -21.94
N ALA A 318 -14.83 17.66 -21.54
CA ALA A 318 -14.50 17.31 -20.17
C ALA A 318 -14.86 18.42 -19.18
N LYS A 319 -14.68 19.70 -19.56
CA LYS A 319 -15.04 20.86 -18.74
C LYS A 319 -16.55 20.99 -18.62
N GLY A 320 -17.26 20.82 -19.73
CA GLY A 320 -18.72 20.79 -19.76
C GLY A 320 -19.27 19.68 -18.85
N TYR A 321 -18.70 18.47 -18.92
CA TYR A 321 -19.08 17.37 -18.04
C TYR A 321 -18.89 17.71 -16.56
N ALA A 322 -17.74 18.26 -16.17
CA ALA A 322 -17.48 18.69 -14.80
C ALA A 322 -18.49 19.75 -14.32
N LEU A 323 -18.76 20.77 -15.16
CA LEU A 323 -19.75 21.82 -14.85
C LEU A 323 -21.16 21.26 -14.71
N MET A 324 -21.56 20.34 -15.59
CA MET A 324 -22.86 19.67 -15.55
C MET A 324 -23.02 18.89 -14.24
N SER A 325 -22.00 18.12 -13.84
CA SER A 325 -21.99 17.37 -12.58
C SER A 325 -22.06 18.27 -11.34
N LEU A 326 -21.57 19.51 -11.45
CA LEU A 326 -21.69 20.54 -10.41
C LEU A 326 -22.99 21.37 -10.49
N GLY A 327 -23.95 20.96 -11.33
CA GLY A 327 -25.25 21.63 -11.48
C GLY A 327 -25.21 22.95 -12.27
N LYS A 328 -24.07 23.29 -12.90
CA LYS A 328 -23.90 24.51 -13.71
C LYS A 328 -24.31 24.24 -15.16
N TYR A 329 -25.57 23.89 -15.37
CA TYR A 329 -26.07 23.34 -16.63
C TYR A 329 -25.90 24.30 -17.82
N GLU A 330 -26.23 25.59 -17.67
CA GLU A 330 -26.09 26.57 -18.75
C GLU A 330 -24.63 26.70 -19.21
N LYS A 331 -23.69 26.82 -18.27
CA LYS A 331 -22.26 26.89 -18.57
C LYS A 331 -21.73 25.60 -19.19
N SER A 332 -22.28 24.45 -18.79
CA SER A 332 -21.93 23.18 -19.41
C SER A 332 -22.34 23.12 -20.88
N ILE A 333 -23.55 23.60 -21.20
CA ILE A 333 -24.08 23.68 -22.57
C ILE A 333 -23.21 24.59 -23.43
N GLU A 334 -22.80 25.75 -22.91
CA GLU A 334 -21.86 26.64 -23.60
C GLU A 334 -20.54 25.92 -23.96
N CYS A 335 -20.00 25.11 -23.04
CA CYS A 335 -18.79 24.33 -23.29
C CYS A 335 -19.03 23.26 -24.36
N PHE A 336 -20.15 22.54 -24.32
CA PHE A 336 -20.47 21.53 -25.33
C PHE A 336 -20.72 22.15 -26.71
N ASP A 337 -21.36 23.33 -26.76
CA ASP A 337 -21.55 24.09 -28.00
C ASP A 337 -20.23 24.57 -28.60
N GLU A 338 -19.29 24.98 -27.76
CA GLU A 338 -17.94 25.30 -28.22
C GLU A 338 -17.19 24.05 -28.70
N ALA A 339 -17.28 22.93 -27.98
CA ALA A 339 -16.67 21.67 -28.39
C ALA A 339 -17.19 21.21 -29.76
N LEU A 340 -18.52 21.26 -29.96
CA LEU A 340 -19.17 20.86 -31.21
C LEU A 340 -18.92 21.82 -32.38
N ARG A 341 -18.55 23.08 -32.10
CA ARG A 341 -18.05 24.00 -33.14
C ARG A 341 -16.66 23.62 -33.63
N ILE A 342 -15.82 23.06 -32.77
CA ILE A 342 -14.47 22.60 -33.11
C ILE A 342 -14.54 21.22 -33.78
N ASP A 343 -15.29 20.30 -33.18
CA ASP A 343 -15.51 18.95 -33.70
C ASP A 343 -17.00 18.58 -33.66
N PRO A 344 -17.73 18.78 -34.79
CA PRO A 344 -19.14 18.43 -34.90
C PRO A 344 -19.43 16.94 -34.79
N SER A 345 -18.43 16.07 -34.86
CA SER A 345 -18.59 14.61 -34.80
C SER A 345 -18.54 14.05 -33.37
N MET A 346 -18.14 14.87 -32.39
CA MET A 346 -17.92 14.45 -31.00
C MET A 346 -19.22 14.01 -30.33
N LEU A 347 -19.43 12.69 -30.30
CA LEU A 347 -20.67 12.07 -29.81
C LEU A 347 -20.91 12.37 -28.33
N GLU A 348 -19.87 12.30 -27.51
CA GLU A 348 -19.94 12.56 -26.07
C GLU A 348 -20.46 13.97 -25.78
N ALA A 349 -19.98 14.98 -26.52
CA ALA A 349 -20.45 16.35 -26.36
C ALA A 349 -21.93 16.50 -26.72
N LYS A 350 -22.42 15.81 -27.77
CA LYS A 350 -23.84 15.81 -28.15
C LYS A 350 -24.71 15.17 -27.08
N ILE A 351 -24.29 14.00 -26.58
CA ILE A 351 -25.01 13.27 -25.53
C ILE A 351 -25.05 14.11 -24.24
N TYR A 352 -23.92 14.62 -23.77
CA TYR A 352 -23.87 15.41 -22.55
C TYR A 352 -24.62 16.74 -22.67
N LYS A 353 -24.60 17.38 -23.84
CA LYS A 353 -25.45 18.55 -24.11
C LYS A 353 -26.93 18.21 -23.98
N GLY A 354 -27.37 17.10 -24.55
CA GLY A 354 -28.75 16.62 -24.42
C GLY A 354 -29.12 16.37 -22.95
N ILE A 355 -28.26 15.70 -22.18
CA ILE A 355 -28.45 15.48 -20.74
C ILE A 355 -28.57 16.82 -20.00
N ALA A 356 -27.66 17.77 -20.24
CA ALA A 356 -27.70 19.08 -19.60
C ALA A 356 -28.98 19.86 -19.94
N LEU A 357 -29.47 19.76 -21.17
CA LEU A 357 -30.74 20.37 -21.58
C LEU A 357 -31.94 19.73 -20.88
N ILE A 358 -31.98 18.40 -20.71
CA ILE A 358 -32.99 17.72 -19.91
C ILE A 358 -32.96 18.21 -18.46
N LEU A 359 -31.77 18.27 -17.84
CA LEU A 359 -31.60 18.71 -16.45
C LEU A 359 -32.01 20.18 -16.25
N LEU A 360 -31.93 20.99 -17.31
CA LEU A 360 -32.41 22.37 -17.33
C LEU A 360 -33.90 22.51 -17.67
N GLY A 361 -34.61 21.40 -17.92
CA GLY A 361 -36.03 21.37 -18.30
C GLY A 361 -36.31 21.68 -19.77
N LYS A 362 -35.29 21.80 -20.63
CA LYS A 362 -35.42 22.10 -22.07
C LYS A 362 -35.50 20.82 -22.90
N ILE A 363 -36.54 20.03 -22.66
CA ILE A 363 -36.69 18.69 -23.25
C ILE A 363 -36.80 18.74 -24.78
N GLU A 364 -37.56 19.69 -25.32
CA GLU A 364 -37.74 19.84 -26.77
C GLU A 364 -36.41 20.11 -27.48
N ASP A 365 -35.52 20.91 -26.87
CA ASP A 365 -34.21 21.21 -27.44
C ASP A 365 -33.27 20.01 -27.35
N ALA A 366 -33.33 19.23 -26.27
CA ALA A 366 -32.58 17.99 -26.15
C ALA A 366 -32.97 16.99 -27.25
N MET A 367 -34.27 16.82 -27.51
CA MET A 367 -34.79 15.87 -28.50
C MET A 367 -34.52 16.27 -29.96
N LYS A 368 -34.05 17.50 -30.21
CA LYS A 368 -33.55 17.93 -31.53
C LYS A 368 -32.15 17.41 -31.84
N ILE A 369 -31.39 16.93 -30.84
CA ILE A 369 -30.07 16.34 -31.02
C ILE A 369 -30.27 14.86 -31.37
N PRO A 370 -30.06 14.43 -32.64
CA PRO A 370 -30.43 13.08 -33.07
C PRO A 370 -29.73 11.99 -32.25
N GLU A 371 -28.43 12.16 -32.00
CA GLU A 371 -27.63 11.17 -31.28
C GLU A 371 -28.06 11.02 -29.82
N PHE A 372 -28.46 12.12 -29.17
CA PHE A 372 -29.02 12.06 -27.82
C PHE A 372 -30.40 11.40 -27.82
N LYS A 373 -31.25 11.73 -28.80
CA LYS A 373 -32.58 11.12 -28.94
C LYS A 373 -32.50 9.61 -29.12
N ASP A 374 -31.59 9.14 -29.97
CA ASP A 374 -31.38 7.71 -30.22
C ASP A 374 -30.85 6.99 -28.97
N GLU A 375 -29.92 7.61 -28.25
CA GLU A 375 -29.41 7.09 -26.97
C GLU A 375 -30.52 7.03 -25.91
N TYR A 376 -31.29 8.11 -25.78
CA TYR A 376 -32.40 8.21 -24.83
C TYR A 376 -33.47 7.13 -25.10
N ALA A 377 -33.86 6.95 -26.37
CA ALA A 377 -34.81 5.91 -26.76
C ALA A 377 -34.29 4.50 -26.38
N ARG A 378 -33.02 4.22 -26.67
CA ARG A 378 -32.40 2.93 -26.35
C ARG A 378 -32.39 2.65 -24.83
N ILE A 379 -32.03 3.64 -24.02
CA ILE A 379 -32.05 3.52 -22.55
C ILE A 379 -33.48 3.30 -22.06
N PHE A 380 -34.43 4.09 -22.57
CA PHE A 380 -35.82 3.99 -22.19
C PHE A 380 -36.41 2.61 -22.51
N GLU A 381 -36.18 2.07 -23.71
CA GLU A 381 -36.58 0.72 -24.10
C GLU A 381 -35.99 -0.35 -23.18
N LYS A 382 -34.71 -0.22 -22.83
CA LYS A 382 -34.02 -1.15 -21.93
C LYS A 382 -34.65 -1.13 -20.53
N GLU A 383 -34.97 0.03 -19.99
CA GLU A 383 -35.61 0.16 -18.68
C GLU A 383 -37.06 -0.35 -18.69
N MET A 384 -37.83 -0.05 -19.74
CA MET A 384 -39.18 -0.60 -19.92
C MET A 384 -39.19 -2.13 -19.99
N SER A 385 -38.22 -2.71 -20.72
CA SER A 385 -38.03 -4.15 -20.82
C SER A 385 -37.71 -4.80 -19.46
N LYS A 386 -36.85 -4.17 -18.63
CA LYS A 386 -36.59 -4.63 -17.25
C LYS A 386 -37.84 -4.60 -16.38
N MET A 387 -38.74 -3.65 -16.62
CA MET A 387 -40.02 -3.51 -15.91
C MET A 387 -41.12 -4.44 -16.46
N GLY A 388 -40.82 -5.29 -17.45
CA GLY A 388 -41.79 -6.22 -18.04
C GLY A 388 -42.82 -5.55 -18.95
N LEU A 389 -42.61 -4.29 -19.32
CA LEU A 389 -43.46 -3.53 -20.22
C LEU A 389 -42.89 -3.60 -21.63
N ARG A 390 -43.67 -4.12 -22.58
CA ARG A 390 -43.34 -4.02 -24.01
C ARG A 390 -44.01 -2.77 -24.58
N LEU A 391 -43.25 -2.00 -25.36
CA LEU A 391 -43.75 -0.89 -26.16
C LEU A 391 -44.61 -1.39 -27.32
#